data_AF-A0A0M3V2G6-F1
#
_entry.id   AF-A0A0M3V2G6-F1
#
_cell.length_a   1.000
_cell.length_b   1.000
_cell.length_c   1.000
_cell.angle_alpha   90.00
_cell.angle_beta   90.00
_cell.angle_gamma   90.00
#
_symmetry.space_group_name_H-M   'P 1'
#
loop_
_entity.id
_entity.type
_entity.pdbx_description
1 polymer ?
#
loop_
_entity_poly.entity_id
_entity_poly.type
_entity_poly.pdbx_seq_one_letter_code
_entity_poly.pdbx_strand_id
1 'polypeptide(L)'
;MILAFKFTCHKDASFLAPFLRLLAGDLSHSLKCKEDEICLKVSGDASELESVANKASTLLPFSLFIKHSEVLAASELDEDSKINEIKFGGLTPTQASTFLASEKAILNESGVLCESKFEGEITLDNFNEKLKTCLNLLKNGKGVCIEQDKNLYEISLGVNFDANFLMPVNLKQLPKIFIADDRVLTFLASFEKPLLALKTTAIYRQNHEDAPLFFDVMVPNDLFLYAICEQLNKENFSFLSVKVKEQKNALSRLTLLKSSAVLSPFFYTKNEEFELSNFSDIALGLKFSKFSDDEICLLSKSSKTQLLFLPKFSSFEEIYELIRAEEGGERLLENFSKEHTLPSGKFSSNASFFSLFCIAGRILGLSDEFKKAGENLLLMASDFSGQKGVRIDYKMKDDFGLDGVKFVKSIISFVLAGAGEKNISFGCTESLAHFLSDFSYEKRDKFNIKNIILSGDLFYNKVVSNLIKKHLNPNIKTNFDPGFGVEIKL
;
A
#
# COMPACT_ATOMS: atom_id res chain seq x y z
N MET A 1 43.60 0.53 -8.68
CA MET A 1 42.56 -0.46 -9.01
C MET A 1 41.24 0.28 -9.17
N ILE A 2 40.22 -0.30 -9.79
CA ILE A 2 38.91 0.34 -9.90
C ILE A 2 37.82 -0.62 -9.42
N LEU A 3 36.95 -0.13 -8.54
CA LEU A 3 35.71 -0.82 -8.14
C LEU A 3 34.51 -0.10 -8.74
N ALA A 4 33.58 -0.88 -9.29
CA ALA A 4 32.31 -0.45 -9.84
C ALA A 4 31.17 -0.87 -8.90
N PHE A 5 30.46 0.10 -8.33
CA PHE A 5 29.25 -0.09 -7.55
C PHE A 5 28.06 0.12 -8.47
N LYS A 6 27.39 -0.96 -8.88
CA LYS A 6 26.27 -0.93 -9.80
C LYS A 6 24.96 -1.18 -9.07
N PHE A 7 23.95 -0.38 -9.38
CA PHE A 7 22.60 -0.50 -8.87
C PHE A 7 21.60 -0.51 -10.02
N THR A 8 20.62 -1.40 -9.94
CA THR A 8 19.42 -1.38 -10.77
C THR A 8 18.22 -1.08 -9.88
N CYS A 9 17.35 -0.17 -10.31
CA CYS A 9 16.22 0.33 -9.55
C CYS A 9 14.88 -0.01 -10.24
N HIS A 10 13.78 0.16 -9.51
CA HIS A 10 12.42 0.04 -10.04
C HIS A 10 11.90 1.36 -10.65
N LYS A 11 12.64 2.45 -10.46
CA LYS A 11 12.38 3.80 -10.97
C LYS A 11 13.71 4.39 -11.47
N ASP A 12 13.69 5.65 -11.89
CA ASP A 12 14.90 6.41 -12.20
C ASP A 12 15.92 6.27 -11.06
N ALA A 13 17.09 5.71 -11.38
CA ALA A 13 18.16 5.43 -10.43
C ALA A 13 18.94 6.68 -10.00
N SER A 14 18.66 7.83 -10.62
CA SER A 14 19.36 9.08 -10.35
C SER A 14 19.27 9.53 -8.89
N PHE A 15 18.22 9.14 -8.14
CA PHE A 15 18.07 9.49 -6.72
C PHE A 15 19.23 9.01 -5.83
N LEU A 16 20.00 8.00 -6.26
CA LEU A 16 21.18 7.52 -5.56
C LEU A 16 22.41 8.40 -5.77
N ALA A 17 22.40 9.29 -6.77
CA ALA A 17 23.57 10.09 -7.14
C ALA A 17 24.15 10.92 -5.98
N PRO A 18 23.36 11.59 -5.11
CA PRO A 18 23.90 12.30 -3.96
C PRO A 18 24.67 11.38 -2.99
N PHE A 19 24.16 10.18 -2.72
CA PHE A 19 24.83 9.18 -1.89
C PHE A 19 26.12 8.68 -2.53
N LEU A 20 26.09 8.36 -3.83
CA LEU A 20 27.24 7.81 -4.55
C LEU A 20 28.37 8.83 -4.73
N ARG A 21 28.05 10.11 -4.92
CA ARG A 21 29.06 11.18 -4.94
C ARG A 21 29.77 11.32 -3.59
N LEU A 22 29.00 11.29 -2.49
CA LEU A 22 29.60 11.33 -1.15
C LEU A 22 30.41 10.06 -0.83
N LEU A 23 29.97 8.91 -1.35
CA LEU A 23 30.68 7.65 -1.20
C LEU A 23 32.07 7.69 -1.84
N ALA A 24 32.18 8.29 -3.04
CA ALA A 24 33.46 8.45 -3.73
C ALA A 24 34.40 9.45 -3.03
N GLY A 25 33.86 10.52 -2.45
CA GLY A 25 34.63 11.59 -1.83
C GLY A 25 35.57 12.26 -2.85
N ASP A 26 36.82 12.47 -2.46
CA ASP A 26 37.83 13.13 -3.29
C ASP A 26 38.58 12.18 -4.25
N LEU A 27 38.26 10.89 -4.22
CA LEU A 27 38.90 9.90 -5.10
C LEU A 27 38.51 10.12 -6.57
N SER A 28 39.39 9.75 -7.48
CA SER A 28 39.09 9.80 -8.92
C SER A 28 37.97 8.81 -9.23
N HIS A 29 36.85 9.30 -9.76
CA HIS A 29 35.66 8.49 -9.98
C HIS A 29 34.91 8.91 -11.25
N SER A 30 33.99 8.05 -11.69
CA SER A 30 32.99 8.36 -12.70
C SER A 30 31.61 7.85 -12.27
N LEU A 31 30.56 8.59 -12.54
CA LEU A 31 29.17 8.24 -12.26
C LEU A 31 28.35 8.21 -13.55
N LYS A 32 27.92 7.01 -13.91
CA LYS A 32 27.09 6.75 -15.09
C LYS A 32 25.68 6.40 -14.68
N CYS A 33 24.68 7.08 -15.23
CA CYS A 33 23.27 6.83 -14.94
C CYS A 33 22.49 6.71 -16.26
N LYS A 34 21.71 5.64 -16.39
CA LYS A 34 20.84 5.39 -17.54
C LYS A 34 19.54 4.78 -17.05
N GLU A 35 18.47 5.58 -17.09
CA GLU A 35 17.12 5.16 -16.69
C GLU A 35 17.10 4.48 -15.31
N ASP A 36 16.96 3.16 -15.27
CA ASP A 36 16.86 2.35 -14.07
C ASP A 36 18.21 1.84 -13.54
N GLU A 37 19.32 2.15 -14.19
CA GLU A 37 20.66 1.76 -13.74
C GLU A 37 21.55 2.95 -13.40
N ILE A 38 22.31 2.84 -12.31
CA ILE A 38 23.37 3.77 -11.94
C ILE A 38 24.62 3.01 -11.52
N CYS A 39 25.78 3.47 -11.96
CA CYS A 39 27.08 2.85 -11.69
C CYS A 39 28.09 3.91 -11.29
N LEU A 40 28.63 3.78 -10.07
CA LEU A 40 29.77 4.54 -9.60
C LEU A 40 31.04 3.70 -9.78
N LYS A 41 32.01 4.20 -10.55
CA LYS A 41 33.35 3.61 -10.61
C LYS A 41 34.32 4.50 -9.83
N VAL A 42 35.06 3.92 -8.89
CA VAL A 42 36.05 4.64 -8.06
C VAL A 42 37.42 4.02 -8.28
N SER A 43 38.41 4.86 -8.56
CA SER A 43 39.82 4.50 -8.70
C SER A 43 40.58 4.85 -7.43
N GLY A 44 41.38 3.90 -6.94
CA GLY A 44 42.22 4.08 -5.76
C GLY A 44 43.14 2.90 -5.51
N ASP A 45 43.93 3.00 -4.46
CA ASP A 45 44.67 1.87 -3.90
C ASP A 45 43.76 0.91 -3.11
N ALA A 46 44.32 -0.20 -2.61
CA ALA A 46 43.54 -1.21 -1.89
C ALA A 46 42.89 -0.67 -0.61
N SER A 47 43.62 0.15 0.15
CA SER A 47 43.15 0.70 1.43
C SER A 47 42.07 1.76 1.21
N GLU A 48 42.22 2.60 0.19
CA GLU A 48 41.24 3.60 -0.20
C GLU A 48 39.92 2.94 -0.61
N LEU A 49 39.99 1.92 -1.47
CA LEU A 49 38.81 1.21 -1.95
C LEU A 49 38.12 0.38 -0.86
N GLU A 50 38.89 -0.20 0.06
CA GLU A 50 38.33 -0.84 1.27
C GLU A 50 37.59 0.18 2.14
N SER A 51 38.14 1.38 2.32
CA SER A 51 37.44 2.47 3.03
C SER A 51 36.14 2.87 2.33
N VAL A 52 36.10 2.91 1.00
CA VAL A 52 34.88 3.20 0.24
C VAL A 52 33.83 2.10 0.47
N ALA A 53 34.22 0.84 0.35
CA ALA A 53 33.32 -0.29 0.60
C ALA A 53 32.74 -0.28 2.03
N ASN A 54 33.58 0.03 3.03
CA ASN A 54 33.13 0.17 4.42
C ASN A 54 32.13 1.32 4.60
N LYS A 55 32.38 2.49 4.00
CA LYS A 55 31.45 3.63 4.02
C LYS A 55 30.11 3.32 3.34
N ALA A 56 30.11 2.50 2.30
CA ALA A 56 28.88 2.14 1.57
C ALA A 56 27.85 1.51 2.52
N SER A 57 28.30 0.66 3.46
CA SER A 57 27.43 -0.03 4.42
C SER A 57 26.70 0.90 5.39
N THR A 58 27.27 2.07 5.67
CA THR A 58 26.71 3.06 6.60
C THR A 58 25.96 4.18 5.87
N LEU A 59 26.40 4.52 4.66
CA LEU A 59 25.90 5.67 3.92
C LEU A 59 24.72 5.30 3.01
N LEU A 60 24.77 4.14 2.35
CA LEU A 60 23.74 3.77 1.40
C LEU A 60 22.47 3.37 2.15
N PRO A 61 21.32 3.98 1.83
CA PRO A 61 20.09 3.64 2.50
C PRO A 61 19.54 2.31 2.00
N PHE A 62 18.84 1.59 2.88
CA PHE A 62 17.94 0.52 2.44
C PHE A 62 16.73 1.16 1.74
N SER A 63 16.68 1.12 0.41
CA SER A 63 15.61 1.68 -0.40
C SER A 63 14.78 0.58 -1.05
N LEU A 64 13.46 0.75 -1.01
CA LEU A 64 12.48 -0.12 -1.67
C LEU A 64 12.55 -0.04 -3.20
N PHE A 65 13.17 1.01 -3.74
CA PHE A 65 13.37 1.15 -5.17
C PHE A 65 14.60 0.43 -5.68
N ILE A 66 15.55 0.04 -4.82
CA ILE A 66 16.72 -0.74 -5.26
C ILE A 66 16.29 -2.18 -5.52
N LYS A 67 16.39 -2.61 -6.78
CA LYS A 67 16.05 -3.96 -7.23
C LYS A 67 17.25 -4.91 -7.15
N HIS A 68 18.44 -4.40 -7.47
CA HIS A 68 19.68 -5.17 -7.45
C HIS A 68 20.87 -4.25 -7.19
N SER A 69 21.87 -4.76 -6.48
CA SER A 69 23.15 -4.08 -6.25
C SER A 69 24.30 -5.07 -6.37
N GLU A 70 25.38 -4.68 -7.03
CA GLU A 70 26.59 -5.49 -7.17
C GLU A 70 27.86 -4.63 -7.13
N VAL A 71 28.98 -5.24 -6.74
CA VAL A 71 30.31 -4.61 -6.74
C VAL A 71 31.24 -5.45 -7.62
N LEU A 72 31.84 -4.82 -8.63
CA LEU A 72 32.67 -5.48 -9.64
C LEU A 72 34.03 -4.78 -9.76
N ALA A 73 35.07 -5.52 -10.16
CA ALA A 73 36.31 -4.90 -10.61
C ALA A 73 36.14 -4.32 -12.03
N ALA A 74 36.71 -3.15 -12.28
CA ALA A 74 36.69 -2.50 -13.60
C ALA A 74 38.10 -2.18 -14.09
N SER A 75 38.28 -2.11 -15.41
CA SER A 75 39.55 -1.78 -16.06
C SER A 75 39.75 -0.28 -16.23
N GLU A 76 38.67 0.49 -16.40
CA GLU A 76 38.70 1.92 -16.69
C GLU A 76 37.46 2.66 -16.15
N LEU A 77 37.64 3.97 -15.92
CA LEU A 77 36.55 4.90 -15.60
C LEU A 77 35.71 5.19 -16.85
N ASP A 78 34.44 5.53 -16.64
CA ASP A 78 33.53 5.93 -17.73
C ASP A 78 33.55 7.45 -17.95
N GLU A 79 32.98 7.91 -19.06
CA GLU A 79 32.53 9.29 -19.18
C GLU A 79 31.31 9.54 -18.27
N ASP A 80 31.37 10.63 -17.51
CA ASP A 80 30.30 11.01 -16.59
C ASP A 80 28.99 11.30 -17.30
N SER A 81 27.90 10.78 -16.73
CA SER A 81 26.56 11.19 -17.16
C SER A 81 26.24 12.59 -16.63
N LYS A 82 25.58 13.40 -17.47
CA LYS A 82 25.00 14.67 -17.03
C LYS A 82 23.77 14.40 -16.17
N ILE A 83 23.97 14.22 -14.88
CA ILE A 83 22.91 14.03 -13.89
C ILE A 83 22.61 15.39 -13.26
N ASN A 84 21.37 15.85 -13.42
CA ASN A 84 20.89 17.10 -12.81
C ASN A 84 21.05 17.06 -11.28
N GLU A 85 21.08 18.22 -10.64
CA GLU A 85 21.06 18.29 -9.19
C GLU A 85 19.76 17.71 -8.65
N ILE A 86 19.88 16.79 -7.68
CA ILE A 86 18.76 16.10 -7.05
C ILE A 86 18.71 16.54 -5.60
N LYS A 87 17.52 16.94 -5.15
CA LYS A 87 17.19 17.32 -3.78
C LYS A 87 16.08 16.40 -3.29
N PHE A 88 16.21 15.89 -2.07
CA PHE A 88 15.17 15.14 -1.37
C PHE A 88 15.17 15.53 0.11
N GLY A 89 14.03 15.63 0.77
CA GLY A 89 13.95 15.93 2.20
C GLY A 89 13.81 14.70 3.10
N GLY A 90 13.81 13.50 2.51
CA GLY A 90 13.75 12.24 3.24
C GLY A 90 14.90 12.06 4.23
N LEU A 91 14.60 11.45 5.38
CA LEU A 91 15.57 11.15 6.43
C LEU A 91 16.61 10.14 5.95
N THR A 92 17.89 10.53 5.98
CA THR A 92 18.99 9.64 5.58
C THR A 92 19.68 8.97 6.78
N PRO A 93 20.41 7.85 6.56
CA PRO A 93 21.19 7.20 7.62
C PRO A 93 22.17 8.15 8.31
N THR A 94 22.83 9.03 7.55
CA THR A 94 23.80 10.01 8.07
C THR A 94 23.11 11.04 8.97
N GLN A 95 21.96 11.56 8.54
CA GLN A 95 21.17 12.50 9.35
C GLN A 95 20.71 11.86 10.66
N ALA A 96 20.11 10.67 10.58
CA ALA A 96 19.59 9.97 11.75
C ALA A 96 20.70 9.65 12.76
N SER A 97 21.82 9.06 12.30
CA SER A 97 22.94 8.69 13.17
C SER A 97 23.64 9.91 13.80
N THR A 98 23.83 11.00 13.05
CA THR A 98 24.44 12.23 13.57
C THR A 98 23.57 12.89 14.62
N PHE A 99 22.25 12.97 14.37
CA PHE A 99 21.31 13.54 15.33
C PHE A 99 21.23 12.68 16.59
N LEU A 100 21.18 11.35 16.45
CA LEU A 100 21.17 10.43 17.60
C LEU A 100 22.43 10.58 18.47
N ALA A 101 23.59 10.80 17.86
CA ALA A 101 24.87 10.92 18.57
C ALA A 101 25.09 12.29 19.25
N SER A 102 24.55 13.38 18.69
CA SER A 102 24.94 14.74 19.07
C SER A 102 23.80 15.74 19.25
N GLU A 103 22.57 15.35 18.91
CA GLU A 103 21.39 16.21 18.83
C GLU A 103 21.57 17.42 17.89
N LYS A 104 22.55 17.35 16.97
CA LYS A 104 22.78 18.39 15.97
C LYS A 104 22.05 18.08 14.68
N ALA A 105 21.32 19.07 14.20
CA ALA A 105 20.70 19.03 12.90
C ALA A 105 21.76 19.23 11.80
N ILE A 106 21.67 18.45 10.72
CA ILE A 106 22.59 18.53 9.57
C ILE A 106 21.82 18.40 8.26
N LEU A 107 22.38 18.96 7.19
CA LEU A 107 21.89 18.71 5.84
C LEU A 107 22.17 17.24 5.45
N ASN A 108 21.27 16.64 4.67
CA ASN A 108 21.52 15.35 4.06
C ASN A 108 22.48 15.45 2.87
N GLU A 109 22.74 14.29 2.25
CA GLU A 109 23.60 14.06 1.11
C GLU A 109 23.19 14.89 -0.12
N SER A 110 21.90 15.26 -0.21
CA SER A 110 21.39 16.14 -1.26
C SER A 110 21.46 17.63 -0.89
N GLY A 111 21.87 17.98 0.33
CA GLY A 111 21.94 19.36 0.82
C GLY A 111 20.61 19.91 1.35
N VAL A 112 19.66 19.05 1.75
CA VAL A 112 18.37 19.43 2.32
C VAL A 112 18.34 19.09 3.81
N LEU A 113 17.75 19.96 4.63
CA LEU A 113 17.60 19.72 6.07
C LEU A 113 16.43 18.79 6.39
N CYS A 114 15.23 19.19 5.98
CA CYS A 114 13.99 18.44 6.08
C CYS A 114 12.96 19.04 5.11
N GLU A 115 11.87 18.32 4.84
CA GLU A 115 10.72 18.84 4.10
C GLU A 115 9.69 19.54 4.99
N SER A 116 9.70 19.24 6.30
CA SER A 116 8.79 19.82 7.28
C SER A 116 8.91 21.33 7.39
N LYS A 117 7.76 22.00 7.54
CA LYS A 117 7.63 23.39 7.97
C LYS A 117 6.74 23.44 9.21
N PHE A 118 7.16 24.22 10.19
CA PHE A 118 6.43 24.44 11.44
C PHE A 118 6.55 25.93 11.79
N GLU A 119 5.43 26.66 11.74
CA GLU A 119 5.42 28.13 11.89
C GLU A 119 6.44 28.81 10.96
N GLY A 120 6.46 28.41 9.69
CA GLY A 120 7.45 28.83 8.69
C GLY A 120 8.54 27.79 8.43
N GLU A 121 9.56 28.20 7.66
CA GLU A 121 10.64 27.32 7.22
C GLU A 121 11.59 26.93 8.36
N ILE A 122 12.07 25.68 8.31
CA ILE A 122 13.03 25.13 9.26
C ILE A 122 14.42 25.23 8.63
N THR A 123 15.31 25.93 9.32
CA THR A 123 16.72 26.14 8.93
C THR A 123 17.62 25.63 10.04
N LEU A 124 18.92 25.49 9.76
CA LEU A 124 19.89 25.09 10.79
C LEU A 124 19.89 26.04 11.98
N ASP A 125 19.74 27.34 11.74
CA ASP A 125 19.78 28.39 12.77
C ASP A 125 18.57 28.33 13.71
N ASN A 126 17.39 27.97 13.19
CA ASN A 126 16.14 27.98 13.96
C ASN A 126 15.66 26.59 14.40
N PHE A 127 16.35 25.51 13.97
CA PHE A 127 15.91 24.13 14.17
C PHE A 127 15.60 23.82 15.64
N ASN A 128 16.55 24.11 16.54
CA ASN A 128 16.44 23.78 17.96
C ASN A 128 15.33 24.58 18.67
N GLU A 129 15.16 25.85 18.28
CA GLU A 129 14.09 26.69 18.81
C GLU A 129 12.72 26.12 18.41
N LYS A 130 12.54 25.84 17.12
CA LYS A 130 11.30 25.26 16.58
C LYS A 130 11.00 23.90 17.17
N LEU A 131 12.00 23.04 17.31
CA LEU A 131 11.88 21.73 17.94
C LEU A 131 11.38 21.85 19.39
N LYS A 132 12.00 22.73 20.18
CA LYS A 132 11.62 22.98 21.57
C LYS A 132 10.20 23.52 21.69
N THR A 133 9.82 24.47 20.84
CA THR A 133 8.46 25.02 20.80
C THR A 133 7.42 23.95 20.45
N CYS A 134 7.67 23.17 19.41
CA CYS A 134 6.80 22.07 19.00
C CYS A 134 6.60 21.05 20.14
N LEU A 135 7.71 20.59 20.75
CA LEU A 135 7.66 19.66 21.89
C LEU A 135 6.87 20.21 23.07
N ASN A 136 7.05 21.49 23.42
CA ASN A 136 6.29 22.12 24.50
C ASN A 136 4.80 22.16 24.20
N LEU A 137 4.39 22.44 22.96
CA LEU A 137 2.98 22.43 22.57
C LEU A 137 2.38 21.03 22.70
N LEU A 138 3.05 20.02 22.14
CA LEU A 138 2.61 18.62 22.19
C LEU A 138 2.46 18.12 23.64
N LYS A 139 3.44 18.39 24.50
CA LYS A 139 3.43 17.97 25.92
C LYS A 139 2.35 18.68 26.74
N ASN A 140 1.96 19.88 26.34
CA ASN A 140 0.85 20.60 26.94
C ASN A 140 -0.53 20.17 26.36
N GLY A 141 -0.58 19.05 25.63
CA GLY A 141 -1.80 18.48 25.07
C GLY A 141 -2.34 19.22 23.85
N LYS A 142 -1.57 20.14 23.24
CA LYS A 142 -1.98 20.85 22.03
C LYS A 142 -1.60 20.05 20.78
N GLY A 143 -2.49 20.03 19.80
CA GLY A 143 -2.17 19.62 18.43
C GLY A 143 -1.24 20.63 17.77
N VAL A 144 -0.34 20.15 16.92
CA VAL A 144 0.63 20.96 16.18
C VAL A 144 0.48 20.71 14.69
N CYS A 145 0.38 21.78 13.90
CA CYS A 145 0.31 21.68 12.44
C CYS A 145 1.72 21.66 11.82
N ILE A 146 2.00 20.65 11.00
CA ILE A 146 3.24 20.51 10.23
C ILE A 146 2.88 20.39 8.75
N GLU A 147 3.47 21.25 7.92
CA GLU A 147 3.41 21.09 6.47
C GLU A 147 4.58 20.24 6.00
N GLN A 148 4.33 19.26 5.13
CA GLN A 148 5.38 18.45 4.51
C GLN A 148 4.90 18.01 3.13
N ASP A 149 5.77 18.12 2.12
CA ASP A 149 5.47 17.76 0.72
C ASP A 149 4.11 18.30 0.23
N LYS A 150 3.84 19.58 0.49
CA LYS A 150 2.57 20.27 0.14
C LYS A 150 1.31 19.72 0.82
N ASN A 151 1.46 18.80 1.77
CA ASN A 151 0.40 18.30 2.64
C ASN A 151 0.45 19.03 3.98
N LEU A 152 -0.68 19.08 4.68
CA LEU A 152 -0.82 19.65 6.02
C LEU A 152 -1.29 18.58 6.99
N TYR A 153 -0.50 18.34 8.03
CA TYR A 153 -0.78 17.37 9.08
C TYR A 153 -1.01 18.07 10.42
N GLU A 154 -1.99 17.61 11.18
CA GLU A 154 -2.14 17.93 12.60
C GLU A 154 -1.64 16.74 13.41
N ILE A 155 -0.60 16.97 14.21
CA ILE A 155 0.06 15.96 15.04
C ILE A 155 -0.30 16.21 16.49
N SER A 156 -0.67 15.16 17.21
CA SER A 156 -0.97 15.21 18.64
C SER A 156 -0.27 14.07 19.38
N LEU A 157 -0.01 14.28 20.67
CA LEU A 157 0.70 13.31 21.49
C LEU A 157 -0.24 12.19 21.96
N GLY A 158 0.21 10.94 21.88
CA GLY A 158 -0.56 9.78 22.31
C GLY A 158 -1.25 9.05 21.15
N VAL A 159 -2.16 8.13 21.52
CA VAL A 159 -2.89 7.27 20.59
C VAL A 159 -4.32 7.76 20.47
N ASN A 160 -4.74 8.07 19.25
CA ASN A 160 -6.09 8.42 18.88
C ASN A 160 -6.43 7.79 17.52
N PHE A 161 -7.43 6.90 17.49
CA PHE A 161 -7.86 6.20 16.27
C PHE A 161 -8.83 7.01 15.40
N ASP A 162 -9.25 8.20 15.84
CA ASP A 162 -9.92 9.20 14.98
C ASP A 162 -8.92 9.94 14.05
N ALA A 163 -7.63 9.71 14.24
CA ALA A 163 -6.57 10.17 13.34
C ALA A 163 -6.53 9.34 12.05
N ASN A 164 -5.69 9.73 11.10
CA ASN A 164 -5.52 8.95 9.86
C ASN A 164 -4.47 7.84 10.02
N PHE A 165 -3.39 8.12 10.75
CA PHE A 165 -2.37 7.11 11.06
C PHE A 165 -1.66 7.41 12.38
N LEU A 166 -1.03 6.40 12.97
CA LEU A 166 -0.13 6.56 14.10
C LEU A 166 1.32 6.63 13.64
N MET A 167 2.11 7.47 14.32
CA MET A 167 3.55 7.55 14.15
C MET A 167 4.23 7.07 15.44
N PRO A 168 4.92 5.91 15.43
CA PRO A 168 5.63 5.45 16.61
C PRO A 168 6.86 6.34 16.83
N VAL A 169 7.14 6.73 18.08
CA VAL A 169 8.33 7.54 18.37
C VAL A 169 9.63 6.75 18.17
N ASN A 170 9.55 5.42 18.20
CA ASN A 170 10.58 4.53 17.70
C ASN A 170 9.94 3.18 17.29
N LEU A 171 10.60 2.40 16.45
CA LEU A 171 10.08 1.12 15.96
C LEU A 171 9.82 0.08 17.08
N LYS A 172 10.52 0.16 18.21
CA LYS A 172 10.32 -0.72 19.37
C LYS A 172 9.00 -0.47 20.10
N GLN A 173 8.32 0.66 19.84
CA GLN A 173 7.00 0.94 20.39
C GLN A 173 5.88 0.20 19.65
N LEU A 174 6.08 -0.17 18.37
CA LEU A 174 5.06 -0.78 17.52
C LEU A 174 4.38 -2.01 18.14
N PRO A 175 5.12 -2.99 18.71
CA PRO A 175 4.51 -4.21 19.25
C PRO A 175 3.56 -3.98 20.44
N LYS A 176 3.55 -2.79 21.04
CA LYS A 176 2.58 -2.42 22.09
C LYS A 176 1.13 -2.42 21.58
N ILE A 177 0.94 -2.11 20.30
CA ILE A 177 -0.40 -1.96 19.68
C ILE A 177 -0.58 -2.92 18.51
N PHE A 178 0.47 -3.12 17.70
CA PHE A 178 0.37 -3.77 16.40
C PHE A 178 1.12 -5.10 16.36
N ILE A 179 0.65 -6.00 15.51
CA ILE A 179 1.40 -7.17 15.08
C ILE A 179 2.41 -6.69 14.02
N ALA A 180 3.68 -6.56 14.42
CA ALA A 180 4.79 -6.15 13.57
C ALA A 180 5.92 -7.17 13.68
N ASP A 181 6.12 -7.96 12.62
CA ASP A 181 7.26 -8.86 12.48
C ASP A 181 8.49 -8.10 11.94
N ASP A 182 9.65 -8.76 11.92
CA ASP A 182 10.90 -8.16 11.43
C ASP A 182 10.75 -7.60 10.01
N ARG A 183 9.94 -8.25 9.17
CA ARG A 183 9.67 -7.81 7.81
C ARG A 183 8.97 -6.44 7.80
N VAL A 184 7.91 -6.27 8.59
CA VAL A 184 7.24 -4.97 8.77
C VAL A 184 8.22 -3.91 9.27
N LEU A 185 9.06 -4.24 10.26
CA LEU A 185 10.04 -3.32 10.81
C LEU A 185 11.07 -2.88 9.76
N THR A 186 11.59 -3.80 8.95
CA THR A 186 12.52 -3.50 7.85
C THR A 186 11.89 -2.56 6.82
N PHE A 187 10.63 -2.78 6.43
CA PHE A 187 9.94 -1.90 5.49
C PHE A 187 9.70 -0.51 6.05
N LEU A 188 9.25 -0.39 7.30
CA LEU A 188 9.13 0.92 7.94
C LEU A 188 10.51 1.58 8.14
N ALA A 189 11.58 0.81 8.28
CA ALA A 189 12.93 1.34 8.37
C ALA A 189 13.50 1.82 7.02
N SER A 190 12.88 1.50 5.88
CA SER A 190 13.37 1.88 4.55
C SER A 190 13.45 3.39 4.34
N PHE A 191 14.19 3.80 3.32
CA PHE A 191 14.36 5.21 2.94
C PHE A 191 13.03 5.91 2.63
N GLU A 192 12.11 5.21 1.99
CA GLU A 192 10.80 5.73 1.56
C GLU A 192 9.81 5.87 2.72
N LYS A 193 10.04 5.18 3.85
CA LYS A 193 9.25 5.29 5.08
C LYS A 193 7.73 5.13 4.80
N PRO A 194 7.31 4.01 4.17
CA PRO A 194 5.96 3.88 3.64
C PRO A 194 4.88 3.80 4.72
N LEU A 195 3.65 4.11 4.33
CA LEU A 195 2.44 3.85 5.10
C LEU A 195 2.08 2.35 5.05
N LEU A 196 1.81 1.75 6.21
CA LEU A 196 1.39 0.35 6.34
C LEU A 196 0.11 0.22 7.14
N ALA A 197 -0.86 -0.56 6.64
CA ALA A 197 -2.01 -0.99 7.42
C ALA A 197 -1.62 -2.20 8.28
N LEU A 198 -1.51 -2.01 9.60
CA LEU A 198 -1.10 -3.05 10.54
C LEU A 198 -2.27 -3.53 11.39
N LYS A 199 -2.28 -4.84 11.66
CA LYS A 199 -3.30 -5.45 12.52
C LYS A 199 -3.01 -5.10 13.97
N THR A 200 -3.99 -4.61 14.72
CA THR A 200 -3.84 -4.43 16.16
C THR A 200 -3.78 -5.79 16.86
N THR A 201 -3.15 -5.88 18.03
CA THR A 201 -3.11 -7.14 18.78
C THR A 201 -4.48 -7.41 19.42
N ALA A 202 -4.82 -8.69 19.59
CA ALA A 202 -6.07 -9.05 20.27
C ALA A 202 -6.11 -8.54 21.71
N ILE A 203 -4.98 -8.61 22.42
CA ILE A 203 -4.83 -8.10 23.79
C ILE A 203 -5.08 -6.59 23.84
N TYR A 204 -4.55 -5.83 22.87
CA TYR A 204 -4.77 -4.39 22.83
C TYR A 204 -6.26 -4.05 22.65
N ARG A 205 -6.95 -4.72 21.71
CA ARG A 205 -8.40 -4.52 21.48
C ARG A 205 -9.26 -4.96 22.65
N GLN A 206 -8.85 -5.98 23.41
CA GLN A 206 -9.56 -6.39 24.63
C GLN A 206 -9.54 -5.29 25.71
N ASN A 207 -8.47 -4.50 25.75
CA ASN A 207 -8.32 -3.39 26.71
C ASN A 207 -8.79 -2.04 26.16
N HIS A 208 -9.10 -1.96 24.85
CA HIS A 208 -9.50 -0.73 24.16
C HIS A 208 -10.58 -1.11 23.13
N GLU A 209 -11.85 -1.08 23.53
CA GLU A 209 -12.97 -1.54 22.70
C GLU A 209 -13.06 -0.80 21.36
N ASP A 210 -12.70 0.49 21.34
CA ASP A 210 -12.73 1.34 20.13
C ASP A 210 -11.54 1.10 19.18
N ALA A 211 -10.57 0.28 19.56
CA ALA A 211 -9.39 0.06 18.74
C ALA A 211 -9.73 -0.75 17.47
N PRO A 212 -9.44 -0.23 16.27
CA PRO A 212 -9.81 -0.88 15.02
C PRO A 212 -8.97 -2.15 14.80
N LEU A 213 -9.50 -3.10 14.02
CA LEU A 213 -8.79 -4.34 13.69
C LEU A 213 -7.48 -4.07 12.94
N PHE A 214 -7.50 -3.10 12.02
CA PHE A 214 -6.34 -2.61 11.29
C PHE A 214 -6.27 -1.10 11.40
N PHE A 215 -5.07 -0.55 11.50
CA PHE A 215 -4.85 0.89 11.46
C PHE A 215 -3.57 1.21 10.71
N ASP A 216 -3.53 2.39 10.09
CA ASP A 216 -2.38 2.82 9.32
C ASP A 216 -1.28 3.36 10.23
N VAL A 217 -0.03 3.04 9.86
CA VAL A 217 1.18 3.40 10.60
C VAL A 217 2.25 3.89 9.62
N MET A 218 2.92 4.99 9.98
CA MET A 218 4.06 5.55 9.26
C MET A 218 5.08 6.06 10.27
N VAL A 219 6.36 5.81 10.02
CA VAL A 219 7.46 6.32 10.86
C VAL A 219 7.85 7.74 10.43
N PRO A 220 8.57 8.51 11.29
CA PRO A 220 9.11 9.80 10.86
C PRO A 220 9.97 9.66 9.60
N ASN A 221 9.66 10.47 8.59
CA ASN A 221 10.21 10.41 7.25
C ASN A 221 11.17 11.56 6.91
N ASP A 222 11.33 12.54 7.78
CA ASP A 222 12.37 13.58 7.69
C ASP A 222 13.05 13.84 9.05
N LEU A 223 14.09 14.67 9.04
CA LEU A 223 14.88 14.96 10.22
C LEU A 223 14.10 15.67 11.34
N PHE A 224 13.15 16.56 11.02
CA PHE A 224 12.44 17.32 12.04
C PHE A 224 11.45 16.43 12.81
N LEU A 225 10.68 15.62 12.08
CA LEU A 225 9.77 14.63 12.68
C LEU A 225 10.55 13.56 13.46
N TYR A 226 11.71 13.14 12.93
CA TYR A 226 12.61 12.22 13.61
C TYR A 226 13.10 12.82 14.94
N ALA A 227 13.53 14.07 14.94
CA ALA A 227 14.00 14.76 16.14
C ALA A 227 12.91 14.91 17.22
N ILE A 228 11.67 15.22 16.82
CA ILE A 228 10.51 15.23 17.73
C ILE A 228 10.35 13.86 18.38
N CYS A 229 10.34 12.80 17.57
CA CYS A 229 10.18 11.42 18.03
C CYS A 229 11.31 10.99 18.99
N GLU A 230 12.57 11.28 18.67
CA GLU A 230 13.71 10.95 19.52
C GLU A 230 13.64 11.64 20.89
N GLN A 231 13.25 12.93 20.93
CA GLN A 231 13.12 13.66 22.20
C GLN A 231 11.93 13.14 23.02
N LEU A 232 10.79 12.85 22.39
CA LEU A 232 9.64 12.24 23.07
C LEU A 232 9.95 10.83 23.59
N ASN A 233 10.76 10.06 22.86
CA ASN A 233 11.19 8.73 23.28
C ASN A 233 12.02 8.76 24.58
N LYS A 234 12.91 9.76 24.76
CA LYS A 234 13.67 9.96 26.01
C LYS A 234 12.76 10.22 27.22
N GLU A 235 11.55 10.71 26.98
CA GLU A 235 10.53 10.98 27.99
C GLU A 235 9.48 9.86 28.10
N ASN A 236 9.75 8.68 27.54
CA ASN A 236 8.91 7.47 27.59
C ASN A 236 7.55 7.58 26.90
N PHE A 237 7.36 8.54 26.00
CA PHE A 237 6.20 8.53 25.10
C PHE A 237 6.32 7.39 24.07
N SER A 238 5.19 6.95 23.50
CA SER A 238 5.16 5.78 22.60
C SER A 238 4.71 6.12 21.18
N PHE A 239 3.70 6.98 21.02
CA PHE A 239 3.09 7.29 19.74
C PHE A 239 2.69 8.75 19.64
N LEU A 240 2.68 9.23 18.40
CA LEU A 240 1.99 10.42 17.94
C LEU A 240 0.80 9.99 17.09
N SER A 241 -0.29 10.75 17.15
CA SER A 241 -1.45 10.59 16.28
C SER A 241 -1.43 11.68 15.21
N VAL A 242 -1.60 11.28 13.96
CA VAL A 242 -1.47 12.18 12.80
C VAL A 242 -2.77 12.25 12.01
N LYS A 243 -3.37 13.43 11.97
CA LYS A 243 -4.54 13.73 11.17
C LYS A 243 -4.14 14.51 9.93
N VAL A 244 -4.57 14.05 8.77
CA VAL A 244 -4.37 14.73 7.48
C VAL A 244 -5.43 15.82 7.34
N LYS A 245 -5.00 17.09 7.33
CA LYS A 245 -5.89 18.25 7.18
C LYS A 245 -6.03 18.63 5.71
N GLU A 246 -4.91 18.63 4.99
CA GLU A 246 -4.87 18.82 3.54
C GLU A 246 -3.89 17.83 2.92
N GLN A 247 -4.24 17.29 1.74
CA GLN A 247 -3.37 16.38 1.01
C GLN A 247 -3.38 16.73 -0.49
N LYS A 248 -2.27 17.27 -0.97
CA LYS A 248 -2.05 17.61 -2.38
C LYS A 248 -1.21 16.53 -3.08
N ASN A 249 -0.26 15.94 -2.36
CA ASN A 249 0.60 14.88 -2.86
C ASN A 249 0.28 13.53 -2.22
N ALA A 250 0.51 12.45 -2.98
CA ALA A 250 0.24 11.09 -2.54
C ALA A 250 1.21 10.66 -1.44
N LEU A 251 0.71 9.95 -0.44
CA LEU A 251 1.57 9.15 0.43
C LEU A 251 1.99 7.87 -0.29
N SER A 252 3.15 7.31 0.05
CA SER A 252 3.54 5.99 -0.46
C SER A 252 2.99 4.90 0.47
N ARG A 253 2.00 4.13 0.01
CA ARG A 253 1.42 3.01 0.74
C ARG A 253 2.04 1.70 0.29
N LEU A 254 2.47 0.87 1.25
CA LEU A 254 3.00 -0.46 0.97
C LEU A 254 1.96 -1.54 1.29
N THR A 255 1.64 -2.38 0.31
CA THR A 255 0.80 -3.56 0.51
C THR A 255 1.68 -4.80 0.57
N LEU A 256 1.79 -5.42 1.75
CA LEU A 256 2.62 -6.61 1.97
C LEU A 256 1.91 -7.89 1.48
N LEU A 257 2.40 -8.48 0.41
CA LEU A 257 1.91 -9.75 -0.13
C LEU A 257 2.77 -10.91 0.40
N LYS A 258 2.39 -12.16 0.08
CA LYS A 258 3.11 -13.35 0.58
C LYS A 258 4.56 -13.43 0.07
N SER A 259 4.77 -13.14 -1.21
CA SER A 259 6.06 -13.28 -1.92
C SER A 259 6.55 -11.97 -2.57
N SER A 260 5.87 -10.86 -2.31
CA SER A 260 6.21 -9.55 -2.87
C SER A 260 5.62 -8.45 -2.00
N ALA A 261 5.91 -7.20 -2.30
CA ALA A 261 5.21 -6.05 -1.76
C ALA A 261 4.88 -5.09 -2.91
N VAL A 262 3.86 -4.24 -2.76
CA VAL A 262 3.47 -3.27 -3.78
C VAL A 262 3.45 -1.89 -3.16
N LEU A 263 4.28 -0.98 -3.68
CA LEU A 263 4.35 0.40 -3.25
C LEU A 263 3.55 1.28 -4.21
N SER A 264 2.47 1.88 -3.72
CA SER A 264 1.48 2.61 -4.50
C SER A 264 1.27 4.03 -3.95
N PRO A 265 0.88 5.01 -4.78
CA PRO A 265 0.38 6.28 -4.27
C PRO A 265 -0.87 6.06 -3.42
N PHE A 266 -1.16 6.92 -2.46
CA PHE A 266 -2.35 6.82 -1.63
C PHE A 266 -2.84 8.18 -1.14
N PHE A 267 -4.16 8.36 -1.16
CA PHE A 267 -4.85 9.53 -0.59
C PHE A 267 -5.91 9.13 0.43
N TYR A 268 -5.95 9.85 1.56
CA TYR A 268 -7.06 9.80 2.51
C TYR A 268 -8.20 10.74 2.11
N THR A 269 -7.89 11.82 1.39
CA THR A 269 -8.82 12.95 1.16
C THR A 269 -9.59 12.85 -0.15
N LYS A 270 -9.25 11.89 -1.02
CA LYS A 270 -9.93 11.67 -2.30
C LYS A 270 -9.87 10.21 -2.70
N ASN A 271 -10.85 9.81 -3.50
CA ASN A 271 -10.87 8.50 -4.15
C ASN A 271 -9.86 8.50 -5.31
N GLU A 272 -9.00 7.50 -5.37
CA GLU A 272 -8.03 7.37 -6.44
C GLU A 272 -8.65 6.69 -7.66
N GLU A 273 -8.44 7.30 -8.82
CA GLU A 273 -8.77 6.69 -10.10
C GLU A 273 -7.48 6.13 -10.69
N PHE A 274 -7.44 4.82 -10.83
CA PHE A 274 -6.36 4.12 -11.49
C PHE A 274 -6.76 3.79 -12.91
N GLU A 275 -5.82 3.89 -13.85
CA GLU A 275 -6.03 3.48 -15.22
C GLU A 275 -5.38 2.11 -15.49
N LEU A 276 -5.76 1.52 -16.62
CA LEU A 276 -5.08 0.37 -17.20
C LEU A 276 -4.26 0.84 -18.38
N SER A 277 -2.96 0.69 -18.26
CA SER A 277 -1.99 0.92 -19.33
C SER A 277 -1.46 -0.42 -19.84
N ASN A 278 -1.27 -0.54 -21.15
CA ASN A 278 -0.57 -1.68 -21.73
C ASN A 278 0.43 -1.20 -22.77
N PHE A 279 1.71 -1.47 -22.52
CA PHE A 279 2.82 -1.08 -23.39
C PHE A 279 3.30 -2.25 -24.27
N SER A 280 2.64 -3.41 -24.19
CA SER A 280 3.10 -4.67 -24.78
C SER A 280 2.04 -5.35 -25.67
N ASP A 281 2.14 -6.66 -25.86
CA ASP A 281 1.18 -7.49 -26.61
C ASP A 281 -0.20 -7.56 -25.92
N ILE A 282 -1.11 -8.37 -26.45
CA ILE A 282 -2.47 -8.53 -25.92
C ILE A 282 -2.43 -9.02 -24.46
N ALA A 283 -3.03 -8.23 -23.57
CA ALA A 283 -3.10 -8.49 -22.13
C ALA A 283 -4.55 -8.56 -21.63
N LEU A 284 -4.77 -9.23 -20.50
CA LEU A 284 -6.02 -9.13 -19.74
C LEU A 284 -5.85 -8.06 -18.67
N GLY A 285 -6.59 -6.96 -18.77
CA GLY A 285 -6.65 -5.92 -17.77
C GLY A 285 -7.73 -6.22 -16.75
N LEU A 286 -7.37 -6.18 -15.46
CA LEU A 286 -8.27 -6.32 -14.31
C LEU A 286 -8.12 -5.06 -13.44
N LYS A 287 -9.05 -4.12 -13.58
CA LYS A 287 -9.16 -2.94 -12.72
C LYS A 287 -10.32 -3.11 -11.77
N PHE A 288 -10.02 -3.22 -10.48
CA PHE A 288 -11.04 -3.37 -9.44
C PHE A 288 -11.06 -2.19 -8.50
N SER A 289 -12.23 -1.56 -8.39
CA SER A 289 -12.41 -0.28 -7.72
C SER A 289 -13.47 -0.35 -6.63
N LYS A 290 -13.22 0.35 -5.52
CA LYS A 290 -14.25 0.61 -4.50
C LYS A 290 -15.14 1.79 -4.88
N PHE A 291 -14.69 2.64 -5.80
CA PHE A 291 -15.28 3.95 -6.04
C PHE A 291 -15.78 4.18 -7.46
N SER A 292 -15.41 3.32 -8.41
CA SER A 292 -15.86 3.33 -9.82
C SER A 292 -16.39 1.97 -10.25
N ASP A 293 -16.88 1.88 -11.48
CA ASP A 293 -17.12 0.59 -12.13
C ASP A 293 -15.79 -0.15 -12.33
N ASP A 294 -15.85 -1.49 -12.32
CA ASP A 294 -14.70 -2.35 -12.60
C ASP A 294 -14.51 -2.51 -14.11
N GLU A 295 -13.26 -2.68 -14.51
CA GLU A 295 -12.92 -2.93 -15.91
C GLU A 295 -12.20 -4.27 -16.02
N ILE A 296 -12.82 -5.19 -16.75
CA ILE A 296 -12.28 -6.50 -17.06
C ILE A 296 -12.23 -6.55 -18.58
N CYS A 297 -11.07 -6.26 -19.13
CA CYS A 297 -10.95 -5.94 -20.55
C CYS A 297 -9.75 -6.59 -21.22
N LEU A 298 -9.88 -6.83 -22.53
CA LEU A 298 -8.76 -7.12 -23.40
C LEU A 298 -8.04 -5.80 -23.67
N LEU A 299 -6.75 -5.75 -23.37
CA LEU A 299 -5.87 -4.62 -23.61
C LEU A 299 -4.97 -4.94 -24.81
N SER A 300 -4.96 -4.05 -25.79
CA SER A 300 -3.95 -4.02 -26.85
C SER A 300 -3.22 -2.67 -26.83
N LYS A 301 -2.21 -2.48 -27.68
CA LYS A 301 -1.45 -1.22 -27.75
C LYS A 301 -2.33 0.00 -28.08
N SER A 302 -3.45 -0.19 -28.78
CA SER A 302 -4.28 0.90 -29.29
C SER A 302 -5.76 0.76 -28.94
N SER A 303 -6.17 -0.32 -28.27
CA SER A 303 -7.57 -0.57 -27.95
C SER A 303 -7.76 -1.24 -26.60
N LYS A 304 -8.94 -0.99 -26.04
CA LYS A 304 -9.45 -1.58 -24.82
C LYS A 304 -10.86 -2.08 -25.09
N THR A 305 -11.12 -3.35 -24.81
CA THR A 305 -12.42 -3.98 -25.08
C THR A 305 -12.90 -4.71 -23.85
N GLN A 306 -14.04 -4.31 -23.29
CA GLN A 306 -14.63 -4.99 -22.12
C GLN A 306 -14.98 -6.44 -22.46
N LEU A 307 -14.59 -7.37 -21.58
CA LEU A 307 -14.84 -8.81 -21.70
C LEU A 307 -15.84 -9.34 -20.66
N LEU A 308 -16.02 -8.64 -19.55
CA LEU A 308 -16.97 -9.00 -18.51
C LEU A 308 -17.69 -7.75 -17.99
N PHE A 309 -19.02 -7.78 -18.01
CA PHE A 309 -19.89 -6.77 -17.45
C PHE A 309 -20.44 -7.27 -16.12
N LEU A 310 -20.32 -6.43 -15.09
CA LEU A 310 -20.82 -6.75 -13.76
C LEU A 310 -22.23 -6.20 -13.56
N PRO A 311 -23.06 -6.88 -12.76
CA PRO A 311 -24.40 -6.42 -12.45
C PRO A 311 -24.34 -5.13 -11.63
N LYS A 312 -25.36 -4.29 -11.82
CA LYS A 312 -25.56 -3.05 -11.06
C LYS A 312 -26.97 -3.06 -10.50
N PHE A 313 -27.08 -3.06 -9.18
CA PHE A 313 -28.35 -3.04 -8.46
C PHE A 313 -28.59 -1.68 -7.83
N SER A 314 -29.85 -1.28 -7.71
CA SER A 314 -30.26 0.00 -7.15
C SER A 314 -30.97 -0.11 -5.80
N SER A 315 -31.44 -1.31 -5.45
CA SER A 315 -32.17 -1.58 -4.21
C SER A 315 -32.14 -3.06 -3.84
N PHE A 316 -32.42 -3.37 -2.56
CA PHE A 316 -32.59 -4.75 -2.12
C PHE A 316 -33.88 -5.37 -2.65
N GLU A 317 -34.93 -4.57 -2.80
CA GLU A 317 -36.22 -5.01 -3.33
C GLU A 317 -36.08 -5.53 -4.77
N GLU A 318 -35.32 -4.82 -5.61
CA GLU A 318 -34.97 -5.27 -6.98
C GLU A 318 -34.26 -6.63 -6.95
N ILE A 319 -33.28 -6.80 -6.06
CA ILE A 319 -32.56 -8.07 -5.92
C ILE A 319 -33.53 -9.20 -5.53
N TYR A 320 -34.45 -8.95 -4.61
CA TYR A 320 -35.41 -9.96 -4.16
C TYR A 320 -36.41 -10.34 -5.24
N GLU A 321 -36.90 -9.38 -6.03
CA GLU A 321 -37.75 -9.68 -7.20
C GLU A 321 -37.03 -10.59 -8.20
N LEU A 322 -35.76 -10.31 -8.49
CA LEU A 322 -34.95 -11.16 -9.37
C LEU A 322 -34.70 -12.55 -8.77
N ILE A 323 -34.49 -12.65 -7.46
CA ILE A 323 -34.36 -13.96 -6.77
C ILE A 323 -35.66 -14.75 -6.87
N ARG A 324 -36.82 -14.13 -6.59
CA ARG A 324 -38.14 -14.81 -6.64
C ARG A 324 -38.47 -15.37 -8.02
N ALA A 325 -38.00 -14.70 -9.08
CA ALA A 325 -38.20 -15.15 -10.44
C ALA A 325 -37.42 -16.44 -10.77
N GLU A 326 -36.41 -16.80 -9.99
CA GLU A 326 -35.66 -18.05 -10.16
C GLU A 326 -36.26 -19.22 -9.38
N GLU A 327 -36.02 -20.44 -9.87
CA GLU A 327 -36.43 -21.67 -9.19
C GLU A 327 -35.90 -21.71 -7.74
N GLY A 328 -36.83 -22.00 -6.81
CA GLY A 328 -36.56 -22.08 -5.38
C GLY A 328 -36.31 -20.73 -4.68
N GLY A 329 -36.34 -19.60 -5.40
CA GLY A 329 -36.03 -18.28 -4.88
C GLY A 329 -36.99 -17.79 -3.80
N GLU A 330 -38.30 -17.93 -4.01
CA GLU A 330 -39.31 -17.53 -3.01
C GLU A 330 -39.08 -18.26 -1.67
N ARG A 331 -38.97 -19.60 -1.73
CA ARG A 331 -38.73 -20.43 -0.53
C ARG A 331 -37.43 -20.05 0.17
N LEU A 332 -36.39 -19.67 -0.57
CA LEU A 332 -35.11 -19.24 -0.01
C LEU A 332 -35.28 -17.95 0.82
N LEU A 333 -35.97 -16.94 0.27
CA LEU A 333 -36.23 -15.66 0.95
C LEU A 333 -37.19 -15.83 2.14
N GLU A 334 -38.22 -16.66 2.00
CA GLU A 334 -39.14 -16.99 3.10
C GLU A 334 -38.39 -17.66 4.25
N ASN A 335 -37.50 -18.61 3.96
CA ASN A 335 -36.70 -19.27 4.99
C ASN A 335 -35.72 -18.31 5.67
N PHE A 336 -35.04 -17.45 4.90
CA PHE A 336 -34.17 -16.43 5.47
C PHE A 336 -34.94 -15.50 6.41
N SER A 337 -36.13 -15.04 5.99
CA SER A 337 -36.97 -14.11 6.78
C SER A 337 -37.51 -14.71 8.08
N LYS A 338 -37.47 -16.03 8.27
CA LYS A 338 -37.87 -16.69 9.53
C LYS A 338 -36.81 -16.53 10.62
N GLU A 339 -35.54 -16.44 10.24
CA GLU A 339 -34.39 -16.46 11.17
C GLU A 339 -33.60 -15.14 11.16
N HIS A 340 -33.67 -14.37 10.07
CA HIS A 340 -32.88 -13.16 9.84
C HIS A 340 -33.73 -12.05 9.20
N THR A 341 -33.34 -10.80 9.44
CA THR A 341 -33.97 -9.65 8.78
C THR A 341 -33.38 -9.45 7.39
N LEU A 342 -34.22 -9.44 6.36
CA LEU A 342 -33.80 -9.04 5.02
C LEU A 342 -33.46 -7.54 5.01
N PRO A 343 -32.26 -7.14 4.54
CA PRO A 343 -31.97 -5.74 4.29
C PRO A 343 -32.99 -5.12 3.32
N SER A 344 -33.26 -3.83 3.45
CA SER A 344 -34.22 -3.12 2.60
C SER A 344 -33.68 -1.78 2.17
N GLY A 345 -34.29 -1.20 1.15
CA GLY A 345 -34.05 0.17 0.71
C GLY A 345 -33.08 0.31 -0.45
N LYS A 346 -32.99 1.56 -0.92
CA LYS A 346 -32.19 1.96 -2.07
C LYS A 346 -30.75 2.23 -1.67
N PHE A 347 -29.83 1.99 -2.59
CA PHE A 347 -28.42 2.30 -2.43
C PHE A 347 -27.80 2.74 -3.77
N SER A 348 -26.70 3.47 -3.69
CA SER A 348 -25.88 3.79 -4.85
C SER A 348 -24.77 2.75 -4.98
N SER A 349 -24.72 2.09 -6.14
CA SER A 349 -23.71 1.08 -6.45
C SER A 349 -23.02 1.36 -7.78
N ASN A 350 -21.85 0.79 -7.94
CA ASN A 350 -21.13 0.67 -9.21
C ASN A 350 -21.27 -0.75 -9.76
N ALA A 351 -21.04 -0.93 -11.06
CA ALA A 351 -20.82 -2.25 -11.65
C ALA A 351 -19.43 -2.77 -11.25
N SER A 352 -19.30 -3.20 -9.98
CA SER A 352 -18.03 -3.64 -9.39
C SER A 352 -18.21 -4.83 -8.45
N PHE A 353 -17.14 -5.61 -8.29
CA PHE A 353 -17.08 -6.67 -7.28
C PHE A 353 -17.20 -6.12 -5.86
N PHE A 354 -16.72 -4.89 -5.63
CA PHE A 354 -16.90 -4.23 -4.33
C PHE A 354 -18.38 -3.95 -4.03
N SER A 355 -19.20 -3.53 -5.00
CA SER A 355 -20.65 -3.39 -4.80
C SER A 355 -21.32 -4.72 -4.42
N LEU A 356 -20.88 -5.84 -5.00
CA LEU A 356 -21.34 -7.17 -4.59
C LEU A 356 -20.91 -7.50 -3.15
N PHE A 357 -19.69 -7.12 -2.74
CA PHE A 357 -19.26 -7.24 -1.35
C PHE A 357 -20.07 -6.35 -0.40
N CYS A 358 -20.47 -5.15 -0.81
CA CYS A 358 -21.37 -4.30 -0.04
C CYS A 358 -22.74 -4.97 0.19
N ILE A 359 -23.32 -5.57 -0.85
CA ILE A 359 -24.58 -6.33 -0.76
C ILE A 359 -24.43 -7.53 0.18
N ALA A 360 -23.36 -8.32 0.02
CA ALA A 360 -23.08 -9.44 0.91
C ALA A 360 -22.90 -8.98 2.36
N GLY A 361 -22.15 -7.90 2.59
CA GLY A 361 -21.94 -7.32 3.92
C GLY A 361 -23.25 -6.87 4.57
N ARG A 362 -24.17 -6.30 3.79
CA ARG A 362 -25.52 -5.92 4.25
C ARG A 362 -26.35 -7.12 4.66
N ILE A 363 -26.31 -8.21 3.89
CA ILE A 363 -27.01 -9.47 4.21
C ILE A 363 -26.42 -10.13 5.47
N LEU A 364 -25.11 -10.02 5.65
CA LEU A 364 -24.40 -10.50 6.84
C LEU A 364 -24.60 -9.61 8.07
N GLY A 365 -25.29 -8.47 7.96
CA GLY A 365 -25.49 -7.54 9.08
C GLY A 365 -24.23 -6.77 9.52
N LEU A 366 -23.23 -6.65 8.64
CA LEU A 366 -21.94 -6.04 8.99
C LEU A 366 -21.97 -4.52 9.14
N SER A 367 -22.97 -3.83 8.57
CA SER A 367 -23.22 -2.39 8.77
C SER A 367 -24.55 -1.92 8.19
N ASP A 368 -25.15 -0.92 8.85
CA ASP A 368 -26.17 0.03 8.37
C ASP A 368 -25.83 0.73 7.04
N GLU A 369 -24.55 0.99 6.80
CA GLU A 369 -24.11 1.80 5.67
C GLU A 369 -23.57 0.91 4.54
N PHE A 370 -24.08 1.08 3.32
CA PHE A 370 -23.81 0.20 2.19
C PHE A 370 -22.31 0.00 1.93
N LYS A 371 -21.55 1.08 1.77
CA LYS A 371 -20.10 1.02 1.53
C LYS A 371 -19.36 0.46 2.75
N LYS A 372 -19.76 0.86 3.95
CA LYS A 372 -19.14 0.38 5.18
C LYS A 372 -19.32 -1.12 5.38
N ALA A 373 -20.45 -1.66 4.96
CA ALA A 373 -20.71 -3.11 4.99
C ALA A 373 -19.70 -3.88 4.11
N GLY A 374 -19.36 -3.36 2.92
CA GLY A 374 -18.34 -3.94 2.05
C GLY A 374 -16.92 -3.81 2.61
N GLU A 375 -16.58 -2.68 3.23
CA GLU A 375 -15.31 -2.53 3.95
C GLU A 375 -15.20 -3.52 5.11
N ASN A 376 -16.25 -3.65 5.91
CA ASN A 376 -16.29 -4.58 7.03
C ASN A 376 -16.19 -6.04 6.54
N LEU A 377 -16.76 -6.38 5.38
CA LEU A 377 -16.58 -7.68 4.75
C LEU A 377 -15.10 -7.94 4.43
N LEU A 378 -14.41 -6.98 3.82
CA LEU A 378 -12.97 -7.11 3.53
C LEU A 378 -12.12 -7.23 4.82
N LEU A 379 -12.52 -6.56 5.90
CA LEU A 379 -11.90 -6.70 7.22
C LEU A 379 -12.15 -8.10 7.82
N MET A 380 -13.37 -8.62 7.74
CA MET A 380 -13.72 -9.97 8.19
C MET A 380 -12.98 -11.04 7.40
N ALA A 381 -12.83 -10.87 6.09
CA ALA A 381 -12.00 -11.74 5.26
C ALA A 381 -10.52 -11.70 5.69
N SER A 382 -10.02 -10.52 6.08
CA SER A 382 -8.65 -10.33 6.57
C SER A 382 -8.40 -10.89 7.98
N ASP A 383 -9.47 -11.05 8.78
CA ASP A 383 -9.42 -11.66 10.11
C ASP A 383 -9.67 -13.18 10.09
N PHE A 384 -9.98 -13.76 8.93
CA PHE A 384 -10.26 -15.17 8.82
C PHE A 384 -8.99 -16.01 8.98
N SER A 385 -8.98 -16.92 9.96
CA SER A 385 -7.85 -17.81 10.26
C SER A 385 -8.01 -19.22 9.69
N GLY A 386 -9.16 -19.52 9.07
CA GLY A 386 -9.41 -20.82 8.45
C GLY A 386 -8.70 -20.99 7.11
N GLN A 387 -8.72 -22.21 6.59
CA GLN A 387 -7.99 -22.55 5.35
C GLN A 387 -8.80 -22.33 4.07
N LYS A 388 -10.14 -22.38 4.15
CA LYS A 388 -11.05 -22.26 3.01
C LYS A 388 -12.33 -21.52 3.41
N GLY A 389 -12.82 -20.68 2.51
CA GLY A 389 -14.14 -20.06 2.60
C GLY A 389 -15.22 -20.98 2.05
N VAL A 390 -16.48 -20.59 2.28
CA VAL A 390 -17.59 -21.15 1.50
C VAL A 390 -17.44 -20.79 0.02
N ARG A 391 -17.96 -21.64 -0.86
CA ARG A 391 -17.87 -21.44 -2.31
C ARG A 391 -19.02 -20.57 -2.80
N ILE A 392 -18.76 -19.28 -2.94
CA ILE A 392 -19.70 -18.28 -3.45
C ILE A 392 -19.85 -18.41 -4.97
N ASP A 393 -21.08 -18.31 -5.47
CA ASP A 393 -21.38 -18.54 -6.87
C ASP A 393 -21.14 -17.29 -7.73
N TYR A 394 -19.94 -17.22 -8.31
CA TYR A 394 -19.64 -16.34 -9.44
C TYR A 394 -19.89 -17.07 -10.76
N LYS A 395 -21.03 -16.80 -11.40
CA LYS A 395 -21.46 -17.49 -12.63
C LYS A 395 -21.68 -16.50 -13.75
N MET A 396 -21.42 -16.92 -14.97
CA MET A 396 -21.80 -16.17 -16.16
C MET A 396 -23.32 -16.29 -16.36
N LYS A 397 -23.99 -15.16 -16.60
CA LYS A 397 -25.38 -15.09 -17.02
C LYS A 397 -25.51 -15.36 -18.52
N ASP A 398 -24.58 -14.81 -19.28
CA ASP A 398 -24.43 -14.93 -20.74
C ASP A 398 -22.93 -14.85 -21.10
N ASP A 399 -22.59 -14.67 -22.37
CA ASP A 399 -21.19 -14.66 -22.85
C ASP A 399 -20.31 -13.58 -22.20
N PHE A 400 -20.92 -12.50 -21.70
CA PHE A 400 -20.20 -11.32 -21.21
C PHE A 400 -20.70 -10.80 -19.86
N GLY A 401 -21.85 -11.23 -19.35
CA GLY A 401 -22.44 -10.74 -18.10
C GLY A 401 -22.23 -11.69 -16.92
N LEU A 402 -21.86 -11.16 -15.76
CA LEU A 402 -21.89 -11.89 -14.49
C LEU A 402 -23.32 -11.93 -13.91
N ASP A 403 -23.72 -13.10 -13.40
CA ASP A 403 -24.97 -13.32 -12.70
C ASP A 403 -24.86 -12.91 -11.22
N GLY A 404 -25.27 -11.68 -10.92
CA GLY A 404 -25.32 -11.17 -9.55
C GLY A 404 -26.38 -11.83 -8.66
N VAL A 405 -27.44 -12.41 -9.25
CA VAL A 405 -28.53 -13.03 -8.49
C VAL A 405 -28.02 -14.32 -7.86
N LYS A 406 -27.30 -15.15 -8.62
CA LYS A 406 -26.64 -16.36 -8.09
C LYS A 406 -25.63 -16.06 -7.00
N PHE A 407 -24.84 -14.99 -7.16
CA PHE A 407 -23.95 -14.51 -6.11
C PHE A 407 -24.73 -14.26 -4.81
N VAL A 408 -25.79 -13.45 -4.85
CA VAL A 408 -26.59 -13.12 -3.67
C VAL A 408 -27.28 -14.35 -3.07
N LYS A 409 -27.88 -15.22 -3.89
CA LYS A 409 -28.54 -16.46 -3.42
C LYS A 409 -27.56 -17.36 -2.67
N SER A 410 -26.31 -17.47 -3.14
CA SER A 410 -25.30 -18.29 -2.46
C SER A 410 -24.97 -17.73 -1.06
N ILE A 411 -24.88 -16.40 -0.91
CA ILE A 411 -24.68 -15.76 0.40
C ILE A 411 -25.83 -16.11 1.35
N ILE A 412 -27.07 -15.88 0.93
CA ILE A 412 -28.29 -16.20 1.72
C ILE A 412 -28.30 -17.67 2.13
N SER A 413 -27.95 -18.57 1.21
CA SER A 413 -27.92 -20.02 1.46
C SER A 413 -26.87 -20.39 2.50
N PHE A 414 -25.68 -19.79 2.47
CA PHE A 414 -24.64 -20.07 3.46
C PHE A 414 -24.95 -19.49 4.84
N VAL A 415 -25.63 -18.33 4.91
CA VAL A 415 -26.15 -17.81 6.17
C VAL A 415 -27.16 -18.79 6.78
N LEU A 416 -28.13 -19.25 5.99
CA LEU A 416 -29.10 -20.28 6.41
C LEU A 416 -28.45 -21.60 6.82
N ALA A 417 -27.31 -21.95 6.23
CA ALA A 417 -26.54 -23.13 6.60
C ALA A 417 -25.70 -22.94 7.89
N GLY A 418 -25.75 -21.77 8.51
CA GLY A 418 -25.02 -21.44 9.74
C GLY A 418 -23.53 -21.14 9.53
N ALA A 419 -23.10 -20.80 8.31
CA ALA A 419 -21.73 -20.40 8.07
C ALA A 419 -21.45 -19.02 8.69
N GLY A 420 -20.35 -18.90 9.44
CA GLY A 420 -20.00 -17.66 10.12
C GLY A 420 -19.58 -16.53 9.16
N GLU A 421 -19.83 -15.29 9.55
CA GLU A 421 -19.59 -14.07 8.76
C GLU A 421 -18.16 -13.99 8.19
N LYS A 422 -17.13 -14.32 9.00
CA LYS A 422 -15.74 -14.33 8.55
C LYS A 422 -15.49 -15.37 7.46
N ASN A 423 -16.12 -16.53 7.56
CA ASN A 423 -15.99 -17.60 6.59
C ASN A 423 -16.68 -17.26 5.26
N ILE A 424 -17.86 -16.63 5.32
CA ILE A 424 -18.57 -16.11 4.14
C ILE A 424 -17.78 -14.97 3.51
N SER A 425 -17.30 -14.00 4.30
CA SER A 425 -16.51 -12.86 3.83
C SER A 425 -15.24 -13.31 3.11
N PHE A 426 -14.50 -14.25 3.69
CA PHE A 426 -13.34 -14.85 3.02
C PHE A 426 -13.76 -15.62 1.76
N GLY A 427 -14.86 -16.38 1.82
CA GLY A 427 -15.44 -17.10 0.68
C GLY A 427 -15.78 -16.20 -0.51
N CYS A 428 -16.28 -14.99 -0.29
CA CYS A 428 -16.49 -13.99 -1.33
C CYS A 428 -15.17 -13.67 -2.07
N THR A 429 -14.10 -13.39 -1.31
CA THR A 429 -12.79 -13.05 -1.90
C THR A 429 -12.10 -14.24 -2.57
N GLU A 430 -12.18 -15.44 -1.98
CA GLU A 430 -11.56 -16.66 -2.51
C GLU A 430 -12.27 -17.16 -3.76
N SER A 431 -13.60 -17.15 -3.76
CA SER A 431 -14.39 -17.59 -4.91
C SER A 431 -14.26 -16.63 -6.09
N LEU A 432 -14.08 -15.33 -5.84
CA LEU A 432 -13.72 -14.36 -6.88
C LEU A 432 -12.38 -14.73 -7.53
N ALA A 433 -11.36 -15.04 -6.74
CA ALA A 433 -10.06 -15.41 -7.26
C ALA A 433 -10.12 -16.70 -8.10
N HIS A 434 -10.92 -17.68 -7.69
CA HIS A 434 -11.18 -18.89 -8.48
C HIS A 434 -11.91 -18.59 -9.79
N PHE A 435 -12.96 -17.77 -9.76
CA PHE A 435 -13.67 -17.36 -10.95
C PHE A 435 -12.75 -16.63 -11.94
N LEU A 436 -11.93 -15.69 -11.46
CA LEU A 436 -10.99 -14.96 -12.31
C LEU A 436 -9.90 -15.87 -12.91
N SER A 437 -9.47 -16.89 -12.16
CA SER A 437 -8.56 -17.93 -12.69
C SER A 437 -9.19 -18.64 -13.89
N ASP A 438 -10.39 -19.19 -13.72
CA ASP A 438 -11.09 -19.93 -14.79
C ASP A 438 -11.40 -19.02 -15.99
N PHE A 439 -11.89 -17.81 -15.72
CA PHE A 439 -12.15 -16.79 -16.74
C PHE A 439 -10.88 -16.42 -17.52
N SER A 440 -9.77 -16.15 -16.82
CA SER A 440 -8.50 -15.80 -17.46
C SER A 440 -7.96 -16.92 -18.35
N TYR A 441 -8.16 -18.19 -17.95
CA TYR A 441 -7.76 -19.35 -18.73
C TYR A 441 -8.54 -19.42 -20.06
N GLU A 442 -9.87 -19.33 -19.99
CA GLU A 442 -10.73 -19.36 -21.17
C GLU A 442 -10.39 -18.21 -22.14
N LYS A 443 -10.24 -16.99 -21.61
CA LYS A 443 -9.94 -15.81 -22.45
C LYS A 443 -8.52 -15.85 -23.00
N ARG A 444 -7.55 -16.42 -22.28
CA ARG A 444 -6.19 -16.63 -22.80
C ARG A 444 -6.21 -17.47 -24.06
N ASP A 445 -6.88 -18.62 -24.02
CA ASP A 445 -6.89 -19.55 -25.15
C ASP A 445 -7.62 -18.96 -26.35
N LYS A 446 -8.69 -18.19 -26.09
CA LYS A 446 -9.48 -17.51 -27.12
C LYS A 446 -8.75 -16.34 -27.78
N PHE A 447 -8.03 -15.52 -27.01
CA PHE A 447 -7.47 -14.24 -27.47
C PHE A 447 -5.93 -14.18 -27.49
N ASN A 448 -5.24 -15.29 -27.20
CA ASN A 448 -3.78 -15.39 -27.14
C ASN A 448 -3.14 -14.39 -26.16
N ILE A 449 -3.77 -14.21 -24.99
CA ILE A 449 -3.34 -13.29 -23.93
C ILE A 449 -1.95 -13.70 -23.40
N LYS A 450 -1.02 -12.75 -23.32
CA LYS A 450 0.37 -13.01 -22.87
C LYS A 450 0.62 -12.70 -21.40
N ASN A 451 -0.13 -11.77 -20.84
CA ASN A 451 0.03 -11.28 -19.48
C ASN A 451 -1.31 -10.78 -18.90
N ILE A 452 -1.37 -10.72 -17.57
CA ILE A 452 -2.46 -10.10 -16.81
C ILE A 452 -1.92 -8.84 -16.15
N ILE A 453 -2.67 -7.75 -16.23
CA ILE A 453 -2.36 -6.44 -15.64
C ILE A 453 -3.40 -6.14 -14.56
N LEU A 454 -2.95 -5.92 -13.33
CA LEU A 454 -3.79 -5.62 -12.17
C LEU A 454 -3.73 -4.12 -11.84
N SER A 455 -4.88 -3.49 -11.62
CA SER A 455 -4.97 -2.07 -11.25
C SER A 455 -6.19 -1.81 -10.37
N GLY A 456 -6.26 -0.66 -9.69
CA GLY A 456 -7.41 -0.26 -8.87
C GLY A 456 -7.24 -0.48 -7.37
N ASP A 457 -7.93 0.37 -6.59
CA ASP A 457 -7.74 0.53 -5.15
C ASP A 457 -8.25 -0.64 -4.30
N LEU A 458 -9.02 -1.58 -4.90
CA LEU A 458 -9.38 -2.83 -4.22
C LEU A 458 -8.14 -3.68 -3.93
N PHE A 459 -7.07 -3.55 -4.73
CA PHE A 459 -5.80 -4.26 -4.52
C PHE A 459 -4.95 -3.72 -3.36
N TYR A 460 -5.37 -2.64 -2.68
CA TYR A 460 -4.85 -2.32 -1.34
C TYR A 460 -5.22 -3.37 -0.31
N ASN A 461 -6.30 -4.13 -0.53
CA ASN A 461 -6.63 -5.22 0.37
C ASN A 461 -5.67 -6.41 0.14
N LYS A 462 -4.84 -6.69 1.15
CA LYS A 462 -3.87 -7.77 1.14
C LYS A 462 -4.47 -9.14 0.83
N VAL A 463 -5.68 -9.46 1.31
CA VAL A 463 -6.32 -10.77 1.07
C VAL A 463 -6.74 -10.91 -0.38
N VAL A 464 -7.43 -9.91 -0.93
CA VAL A 464 -7.82 -9.84 -2.35
C VAL A 464 -6.59 -10.01 -3.24
N SER A 465 -5.55 -9.20 -3.02
CA SER A 465 -4.32 -9.23 -3.82
C SER A 465 -3.59 -10.57 -3.74
N ASN A 466 -3.50 -11.16 -2.54
CA ASN A 466 -2.84 -12.47 -2.38
C ASN A 466 -3.63 -13.60 -3.03
N LEU A 467 -4.96 -13.64 -2.87
CA LEU A 467 -5.78 -14.70 -3.43
C LEU A 467 -5.78 -14.63 -4.95
N ILE A 468 -6.00 -13.45 -5.52
CA ILE A 468 -5.98 -13.25 -6.97
C ILE A 468 -4.61 -13.63 -7.53
N LYS A 469 -3.50 -13.11 -7.00
CA LYS A 469 -2.17 -13.47 -7.52
C LYS A 469 -1.81 -14.94 -7.33
N LYS A 470 -2.29 -15.58 -6.25
CA LYS A 470 -2.06 -17.01 -6.00
C LYS A 470 -2.81 -17.89 -7.00
N HIS A 471 -4.05 -17.53 -7.34
CA HIS A 471 -4.93 -18.37 -8.14
C HIS A 471 -4.90 -18.04 -9.63
N LEU A 472 -4.55 -16.81 -10.02
CA LEU A 472 -4.29 -16.48 -11.41
C LEU A 472 -3.15 -17.36 -11.96
N ASN A 473 -3.34 -17.77 -13.22
CA ASN A 473 -2.61 -18.84 -13.85
C ASN A 473 -1.07 -18.69 -13.75
N PRO A 474 -0.33 -19.69 -13.24
CA PRO A 474 1.13 -19.61 -13.12
C PRO A 474 1.84 -19.50 -14.47
N ASN A 475 1.19 -19.91 -15.56
CA ASN A 475 1.74 -19.85 -16.92
C ASN A 475 1.51 -18.49 -17.60
N ILE A 476 0.78 -17.56 -16.97
CA ILE A 476 0.60 -16.20 -17.47
C ILE A 476 1.26 -15.22 -16.49
N LYS A 477 2.16 -14.39 -16.99
CA LYS A 477 2.81 -13.38 -16.15
C LYS A 477 1.76 -12.38 -15.66
N THR A 478 1.59 -12.27 -14.36
CA THR A 478 0.68 -11.31 -13.72
C THR A 478 1.50 -10.21 -13.07
N ASN A 479 1.25 -8.95 -13.42
CA ASN A 479 1.92 -7.80 -12.82
C ASN A 479 0.90 -6.72 -12.45
N PHE A 480 1.26 -5.86 -11.50
CA PHE A 480 0.54 -4.61 -11.30
C PHE A 480 0.86 -3.61 -12.42
N ASP A 481 -0.14 -2.80 -12.76
CA ASP A 481 0.04 -1.65 -13.64
C ASP A 481 1.06 -0.67 -13.03
N PRO A 482 2.03 -0.15 -13.80
CA PRO A 482 3.02 0.81 -13.29
C PRO A 482 2.40 2.09 -12.71
N GLY A 483 1.24 2.51 -13.22
CA GLY A 483 0.46 3.63 -12.70
C GLY A 483 -0.29 3.30 -11.40
N PHE A 484 -0.53 2.02 -11.10
CA PHE A 484 -1.05 1.59 -9.80
C PHE A 484 0.06 1.51 -8.74
N GLY A 485 1.21 0.93 -9.06
CA GLY A 485 2.28 0.80 -8.09
C GLY A 485 3.45 -0.05 -8.55
N VAL A 486 4.56 0.10 -7.81
CA VAL A 486 5.79 -0.66 -8.03
C VAL A 486 5.73 -1.95 -7.22
N GLU A 487 5.78 -3.09 -7.91
CA GLU A 487 5.92 -4.38 -7.25
C GLU A 487 7.40 -4.69 -6.93
N ILE A 488 7.68 -4.84 -5.65
CA ILE A 488 8.98 -5.19 -5.07
C ILE A 488 8.97 -6.69 -4.79
N LYS A 489 9.91 -7.43 -5.38
CA LYS A 489 10.06 -8.86 -5.12
C LYS A 489 10.88 -9.08 -3.85
N LEU A 490 10.48 -10.06 -3.05
CA LEU A 490 11.08 -10.38 -1.75
C LEU A 490 11.84 -11.70 -1.77
#